data_AF-A0A925A3M1-F1
#
_entry.id   AF-A0A925A3M1-F1
#
_cell.length_a   1.000
_cell.length_b   1.000
_cell.length_c   1.000
_cell.angle_alpha   90.00
_cell.angle_beta   90.00
_cell.angle_gamma   90.00
#
_symmetry.space_group_name_H-M   'P 1'
#
loop_
_entity.id
_entity.type
_entity.pdbx_description
1 polymer ?
#
loop_
_entity_poly.entity_id
_entity_poly.type
_entity_poly.pdbx_seq_one_letter_code
_entity_poly.pdbx_strand_id
1 'polypeptide(L)'
;MHKLVATLKKWIEINPQEKVYLHIDKPYYVLGDTILFKAYVTTGSRHQLSALSGALYVDLIKEKDSFVESLKLPLSAGMSMGSFIVKDDLSEGSYRIRAYTQWMPNAGVDYFFDRTFTVKTSVNNDVLIKYVYEYNTIEGKQVLKARLNYSDNDGNPLTKNEVLYDIMIDKQRIYSKSAKTDSW
;
A
#
# COMPACT_ATOMS: atom_id res chain seq x y z
N MET A 1 -41.97 14.73 -12.16
CA MET A 1 -40.81 13.84 -11.99
C MET A 1 -39.88 13.76 -13.22
N HIS A 2 -40.39 13.84 -14.46
CA HIS A 2 -39.56 13.71 -15.69
C HIS A 2 -38.57 14.85 -15.98
N LYS A 3 -38.89 16.11 -15.64
CA LYS A 3 -38.06 17.27 -15.98
C LYS A 3 -36.72 17.28 -15.23
N LEU A 4 -36.73 16.95 -13.94
CA LEU A 4 -35.52 16.86 -13.09
C LEU A 4 -34.54 15.81 -13.61
N VAL A 5 -35.03 14.61 -13.94
CA VAL A 5 -34.20 13.53 -14.47
C VAL A 5 -33.59 13.92 -15.82
N ALA A 6 -34.36 14.58 -16.70
CA ALA A 6 -33.85 15.05 -17.99
C ALA A 6 -32.80 16.17 -17.84
N THR A 7 -33.04 17.14 -16.94
CA THR A 7 -32.08 18.21 -16.65
C THR A 7 -30.79 17.66 -16.04
N LEU A 8 -30.88 16.71 -15.11
CA LEU A 8 -29.72 16.06 -14.51
C LEU A 8 -28.89 15.28 -15.54
N LYS A 9 -29.54 14.50 -16.42
CA LYS A 9 -28.85 13.79 -17.50
C LYS A 9 -28.11 14.75 -18.43
N LYS A 10 -28.76 15.83 -18.86
CA LYS A 10 -28.15 16.86 -19.70
C LYS A 10 -26.95 17.52 -19.01
N TRP A 11 -27.05 17.78 -17.71
CA TRP A 11 -25.94 18.37 -16.95
C TRP A 11 -24.72 17.43 -16.86
N ILE A 12 -24.95 16.13 -16.65
CA ILE A 12 -23.89 15.10 -16.62
C ILE A 12 -23.20 14.96 -17.98
N GLU A 13 -23.96 15.02 -19.09
CA GLU A 13 -23.40 14.95 -20.45
C GLU A 13 -22.54 16.17 -20.80
N ILE A 14 -22.91 17.36 -20.32
CA ILE A 14 -22.17 18.61 -20.58
C ILE A 14 -20.95 18.75 -19.65
N ASN A 15 -20.97 18.10 -18.47
CA ASN A 15 -19.89 18.16 -17.48
C ASN A 15 -19.34 16.75 -17.18
N PRO A 16 -18.72 16.08 -18.16
CA PRO A 16 -18.18 14.74 -17.96
C PRO A 16 -17.08 14.77 -16.89
N GLN A 17 -17.31 14.05 -15.80
CA GLN A 17 -16.34 13.93 -14.71
C GLN A 17 -15.35 12.81 -15.02
N GLU A 18 -14.06 13.13 -15.03
CA GLU A 18 -13.01 12.12 -15.15
C GLU A 18 -12.71 11.47 -13.79
N LYS A 19 -12.23 10.23 -13.81
CA LYS A 19 -11.66 9.54 -12.65
C LYS A 19 -10.41 8.77 -13.05
N VAL A 20 -9.33 8.94 -12.28
CA VAL A 20 -8.06 8.20 -12.48
C VAL A 20 -8.04 6.95 -11.62
N TYR A 21 -7.50 5.86 -12.17
CA TYR A 21 -7.12 4.65 -11.46
C TYR A 21 -5.68 4.29 -11.80
N LEU A 22 -4.88 3.97 -10.78
CA LEU A 22 -3.55 3.39 -10.98
C LEU A 22 -3.55 1.92 -10.56
N HIS A 23 -3.07 1.06 -11.46
CA HIS A 23 -2.63 -0.28 -11.12
C HIS A 23 -1.13 -0.21 -10.83
N ILE A 24 -0.72 -0.61 -9.64
CA ILE A 24 0.67 -0.58 -9.16
C ILE A 24 1.16 -2.02 -8.99
N ASP A 25 2.43 -2.30 -9.31
CA ASP A 25 3.00 -3.65 -9.34
C ASP A 25 3.15 -4.30 -7.95
N LYS A 26 3.45 -3.52 -6.90
CA LYS A 26 3.64 -4.04 -5.53
C LYS A 26 2.86 -3.20 -4.50
N PRO A 27 2.46 -3.82 -3.36
CA PRO A 27 1.82 -3.09 -2.25
C PRO A 27 2.82 -2.36 -1.34
N TYR A 28 4.11 -2.69 -1.39
CA TYR A 28 5.20 -2.07 -0.63
C TYR A 28 6.51 -2.18 -1.42
N TYR A 29 7.50 -1.35 -1.05
CA TYR A 29 8.77 -1.23 -1.76
C TYR A 29 9.94 -1.15 -0.78
N VAL A 30 11.14 -1.47 -1.27
CA VAL A 30 12.40 -1.17 -0.59
C VAL A 30 13.12 0.01 -1.23
N LEU A 31 14.05 0.64 -0.51
CA LEU A 31 14.99 1.59 -1.12
C LEU A 31 15.75 0.89 -2.27
N GLY A 32 15.88 1.60 -3.38
CA GLY A 32 16.42 1.09 -4.65
C GLY A 32 15.37 0.48 -5.59
N ASP A 33 14.15 0.18 -5.12
CA ASP A 33 13.10 -0.38 -5.98
C ASP A 33 12.58 0.63 -7.02
N THR A 34 12.02 0.08 -8.10
CA THR A 34 11.20 0.84 -9.04
C THR A 34 9.72 0.55 -8.82
N ILE A 35 8.92 1.60 -8.63
CA ILE A 35 7.46 1.55 -8.59
C ILE A 35 6.97 1.57 -10.03
N LEU A 36 6.39 0.48 -10.52
CA LEU A 36 5.81 0.41 -11.85
C LEU A 36 4.29 0.57 -11.77
N PHE A 37 3.73 1.42 -12.63
CA PHE A 37 2.30 1.59 -12.67
C PHE A 37 1.73 1.74 -14.08
N LYS A 38 0.48 1.32 -14.21
CA LYS A 38 -0.38 1.56 -15.37
C LYS A 38 -1.60 2.35 -14.94
N ALA A 39 -1.84 3.46 -15.63
CA ALA A 39 -2.91 4.38 -15.37
C ALA A 39 -4.06 4.22 -16.34
N TYR A 40 -5.27 4.42 -15.84
CA TYR A 40 -6.51 4.44 -16.58
C TYR A 40 -7.30 5.67 -16.18
N VAL A 41 -7.61 6.52 -17.13
CA VAL A 41 -8.49 7.68 -16.96
C VAL A 41 -9.82 7.32 -17.57
N THR A 42 -10.87 7.37 -16.77
CA THR A 42 -12.23 7.02 -17.17
C THR A 42 -13.15 8.23 -17.07
N THR A 43 -14.27 8.22 -17.79
CA THR A 43 -15.28 9.27 -17.75
C THR A 43 -16.70 8.69 -17.81
N GLY A 44 -17.66 9.47 -17.30
CA GLY A 44 -19.08 9.17 -17.34
C GLY A 44 -19.53 8.00 -16.44
N SER A 45 -20.84 7.74 -16.42
CA SER A 45 -21.47 6.73 -15.55
C SER A 45 -21.11 5.28 -15.87
N ARG A 46 -20.53 5.03 -17.05
CA ARG A 46 -20.08 3.70 -17.50
C ARG A 46 -18.58 3.48 -17.37
N HIS A 47 -17.84 4.42 -16.77
CA HIS A 47 -16.38 4.34 -16.59
C HIS A 47 -15.62 3.98 -17.88
N GLN A 48 -16.02 4.59 -18.99
CA GLN A 48 -15.36 4.39 -20.27
C GLN A 48 -14.02 5.12 -20.28
N LEU A 49 -13.02 4.58 -20.98
CA LEU A 49 -11.73 5.27 -21.13
C LEU A 49 -11.95 6.66 -21.72
N SER A 50 -11.37 7.66 -21.04
CA SER A 50 -11.55 9.06 -21.39
C SER A 50 -10.67 9.44 -22.58
N ALA A 51 -11.25 10.14 -23.54
CA ALA A 51 -10.53 10.82 -24.61
C ALA A 51 -10.41 12.34 -24.37
N LEU A 52 -10.81 12.83 -23.18
CA LEU A 52 -10.91 14.27 -22.88
C LEU A 52 -9.55 14.88 -22.51
N SER A 53 -8.75 14.16 -21.71
CA SER A 53 -7.44 14.62 -21.25
C SER A 53 -6.30 14.01 -22.06
N GLY A 54 -5.35 14.87 -22.48
CA GLY A 54 -4.13 14.44 -23.19
C GLY A 54 -2.93 14.16 -22.29
N ALA A 55 -3.00 14.51 -21.00
CA ALA A 55 -1.91 14.30 -20.05
C ALA A 55 -2.43 13.89 -18.67
N LEU A 56 -1.67 13.00 -18.03
CA LEU A 56 -1.82 12.57 -16.66
C LEU A 56 -0.67 13.12 -15.82
N TYR A 57 -1.00 13.67 -14.65
CA TYR A 57 -0.04 14.07 -13.64
C TYR A 57 -0.02 13.04 -12.54
N VAL A 58 1.17 12.61 -12.14
CA VAL A 58 1.36 11.64 -11.07
C VAL A 58 2.42 12.19 -10.12
N ASP A 59 2.05 12.41 -8.86
CA ASP A 59 2.93 12.90 -7.81
C ASP A 59 3.29 11.74 -6.88
N LEU A 60 4.58 11.61 -6.57
CA LEU A 60 5.09 10.81 -5.46
C LEU A 60 5.38 11.75 -4.28
N ILE A 61 4.81 11.43 -3.13
CA ILE A 61 4.82 12.30 -1.95
C ILE A 61 5.13 11.46 -0.72
N LYS A 62 6.00 11.95 0.16
CA LYS A 62 6.39 11.32 1.42
C LYS A 62 5.51 11.84 2.57
N GLU A 63 5.57 11.19 3.73
CA GLU A 63 4.93 11.66 4.97
C GLU A 63 5.13 13.17 5.21
N LYS A 64 4.14 13.78 5.90
CA LYS A 64 4.05 15.23 6.15
C LYS A 64 4.01 16.07 4.87
N ASP A 65 3.45 15.52 3.79
CA ASP A 65 3.29 16.16 2.49
C ASP A 65 4.60 16.65 1.85
N SER A 66 5.71 15.99 2.18
CA SER A 66 7.00 16.30 1.56
C SER A 66 7.02 15.78 0.12
N PHE A 67 7.05 16.71 -0.84
CA PHE A 67 7.11 16.39 -2.26
C PHE A 67 8.40 15.63 -2.61
N VAL A 68 8.28 14.55 -3.38
CA VAL A 68 9.41 13.74 -3.85
C VAL A 68 9.66 13.99 -5.33
N GLU A 69 8.68 13.67 -6.17
CA GLU A 69 8.80 13.74 -7.63
C GLU A 69 7.41 13.86 -8.27
N SER A 70 7.33 14.45 -9.47
CA SER A 70 6.10 14.48 -10.27
C SER A 70 6.40 14.14 -11.73
N LEU A 71 5.53 13.33 -12.32
CA LEU A 71 5.57 12.94 -13.72
C LEU A 71 4.37 13.54 -14.46
N LYS A 72 4.65 14.10 -15.63
CA LYS A 72 3.63 14.47 -16.62
C LYS A 72 3.70 13.47 -17.78
N LEU A 73 2.73 12.57 -17.84
CA LEU A 73 2.70 11.47 -18.80
C LEU A 73 1.65 11.74 -19.88
N PRO A 74 1.94 11.47 -21.16
CA PRO A 74 0.91 11.53 -22.20
C PRO A 74 -0.14 10.43 -21.97
N LEU A 75 -1.40 10.75 -22.29
CA LEU A 75 -2.50 9.79 -22.31
C LEU A 75 -2.77 9.36 -23.75
N SER A 76 -2.78 8.04 -23.98
CA SER A 76 -3.20 7.44 -25.23
C SER A 76 -4.46 6.62 -24.98
N ALA A 77 -5.58 7.02 -25.60
CA ALA A 77 -6.89 6.39 -25.40
C ALA A 77 -7.26 6.21 -23.91
N GLY A 78 -7.02 7.23 -23.08
CA GLY A 78 -7.30 7.20 -21.64
C GLY A 78 -6.36 6.32 -20.83
N MET A 79 -5.24 5.88 -21.39
CA MET A 79 -4.27 5.00 -20.71
C MET A 79 -2.88 5.62 -20.74
N SER A 80 -2.09 5.31 -19.71
CA SER A 80 -0.68 5.69 -19.64
C SER A 80 0.10 4.72 -18.76
N MET A 81 1.42 4.72 -18.87
CA MET A 81 2.32 3.89 -18.07
C MET A 81 3.49 4.76 -17.60
N GLY A 82 3.96 4.50 -16.39
CA GLY A 82 5.05 5.25 -15.80
C GLY A 82 5.71 4.51 -14.66
N SER A 83 6.78 5.11 -14.15
CA SER A 83 7.54 4.54 -13.05
C SER A 83 8.22 5.59 -12.21
N PHE A 84 8.35 5.34 -10.92
CA PHE A 84 9.21 6.10 -10.02
C PHE A 84 10.34 5.22 -9.51
N ILE A 85 11.52 5.78 -9.32
CA ILE A 85 12.61 5.10 -8.63
C ILE A 85 12.61 5.57 -7.18
N VAL A 86 12.48 4.62 -6.24
CA VAL A 86 12.66 4.89 -4.82
C VAL A 86 14.15 4.96 -4.55
N LYS A 87 14.75 6.12 -4.75
CA LYS A 87 16.21 6.31 -4.63
C LYS A 87 16.72 5.95 -3.23
N ASP A 88 17.97 5.50 -3.15
CA ASP A 88 18.61 5.08 -1.89
C ASP A 88 18.83 6.24 -0.89
N ASP A 89 18.77 7.49 -1.34
CA ASP A 89 18.86 8.69 -0.50
C ASP A 89 17.52 9.08 0.15
N LEU A 90 16.42 8.44 -0.25
CA LEU A 90 15.14 8.56 0.43
C LEU A 90 15.17 7.79 1.76
N SER A 91 14.29 8.16 2.70
CA SER A 91 14.15 7.42 3.95
C SER A 91 13.00 6.44 3.89
N GLU A 92 13.07 5.39 4.71
CA GLU A 92 11.90 4.57 5.01
C GLU A 92 10.75 5.38 5.61
N GLY A 93 9.53 4.87 5.47
CA GLY A 93 8.30 5.50 5.95
C GLY A 93 7.10 5.26 5.03
N SER A 94 5.99 5.98 5.30
CA SER A 94 4.82 5.98 4.44
C SER A 94 4.97 6.98 3.28
N TYR A 95 4.62 6.52 2.08
CA TYR A 95 4.56 7.33 0.89
C TYR A 95 3.14 7.28 0.35
N ARG A 96 2.75 8.30 -0.41
CA ARG A 96 1.52 8.28 -1.22
C ARG A 96 1.84 8.58 -2.67
N ILE A 97 1.09 7.93 -3.55
CA ILE A 97 1.06 8.23 -4.97
C ILE A 97 -0.29 8.86 -5.28
N ARG A 98 -0.25 10.03 -5.92
CA ARG A 98 -1.43 10.82 -6.25
C ARG A 98 -1.49 11.06 -7.74
N ALA A 99 -2.62 10.81 -8.39
CA ALA A 99 -2.74 10.99 -9.84
C ALA A 99 -4.03 11.72 -10.24
N TYR A 100 -3.90 12.63 -11.19
CA TYR A 100 -4.97 13.53 -11.61
C TYR A 100 -4.76 14.05 -13.04
N THR A 101 -5.84 14.51 -13.66
CA THR A 101 -5.79 15.28 -14.91
C THR A 101 -5.92 16.77 -14.61
N GLN A 102 -5.61 17.63 -15.58
CA GLN A 102 -5.70 19.08 -15.41
C GLN A 102 -7.12 19.59 -15.09
N TRP A 103 -8.16 18.82 -15.41
CA TRP A 103 -9.55 19.20 -15.19
C TRP A 103 -10.06 18.89 -13.78
N MET A 104 -9.51 17.87 -13.13
CA MET A 104 -9.98 17.40 -11.82
C MET A 104 -9.86 18.42 -10.68
N PRO A 105 -8.84 19.30 -10.61
CA PRO A 105 -8.77 20.30 -9.54
C PRO A 105 -10.01 21.20 -9.44
N ASN A 106 -10.71 21.45 -10.56
CA ASN A 106 -11.94 22.25 -10.58
C ASN A 106 -13.12 21.54 -9.91
N ALA A 107 -13.10 20.20 -9.83
CA ALA A 107 -14.12 19.40 -9.15
C ALA A 107 -13.77 19.14 -7.66
N GLY A 108 -12.51 19.34 -7.28
CA GLY A 108 -12.00 19.12 -5.92
C GLY A 108 -10.96 18.00 -5.85
N VAL A 109 -10.12 18.04 -4.81
CA VAL A 109 -9.02 17.08 -4.62
C VAL A 109 -9.49 15.65 -4.35
N ASP A 110 -10.73 15.46 -3.89
CA ASP A 110 -11.35 14.15 -3.65
C ASP A 110 -11.51 13.31 -4.93
N TYR A 111 -11.43 13.96 -6.10
CA TYR A 111 -11.50 13.29 -7.38
C TYR A 111 -10.18 12.64 -7.78
N PHE A 112 -9.08 13.04 -7.15
CA PHE A 112 -7.77 12.45 -7.45
C PHE A 112 -7.74 10.99 -7.06
N PHE A 113 -6.91 10.23 -7.75
CA PHE A 113 -6.46 8.96 -7.21
C PHE A 113 -5.45 9.27 -6.10
N ASP A 114 -5.61 8.71 -4.92
CA ASP A 114 -4.67 8.84 -3.80
C ASP A 114 -4.55 7.48 -3.11
N ARG A 115 -3.32 6.96 -3.04
CA ARG A 115 -3.03 5.68 -2.39
C ARG A 115 -1.73 5.76 -1.63
N THR A 116 -1.76 5.32 -0.37
CA THR A 116 -0.58 5.18 0.48
C THR A 116 0.05 3.79 0.35
N PHE A 117 1.37 3.71 0.50
CA PHE A 117 2.16 2.48 0.59
C PHE A 117 3.37 2.70 1.52
N THR A 118 4.05 1.61 1.88
CA THR A 118 5.23 1.67 2.75
C THR A 118 6.49 1.44 1.94
N VAL A 119 7.50 2.27 2.19
CA VAL A 119 8.88 2.07 1.76
C VAL A 119 9.71 1.66 2.96
N LYS A 120 10.49 0.59 2.83
CA LYS A 120 11.39 0.11 3.87
C LYS A 120 12.84 0.18 3.42
N THR A 121 13.76 0.30 4.37
CA THR A 121 15.16 -0.03 4.09
C THR A 121 15.26 -1.53 3.85
N SER A 122 16.11 -1.96 2.93
CA SER A 122 16.50 -3.38 2.83
C SER A 122 17.27 -3.76 4.09
N VAL A 123 16.53 -4.21 5.10
CA VAL A 123 17.11 -4.99 6.19
C VAL A 123 17.12 -6.42 5.67
N ASN A 124 18.29 -7.04 5.62
CA ASN A 124 18.39 -8.48 5.43
C ASN A 124 17.63 -9.15 6.59
N ASN A 125 16.34 -9.40 6.40
CA ASN A 125 15.57 -10.21 7.31
C ASN A 125 15.95 -11.65 7.01
N ASP A 126 17.10 -12.06 7.54
CA ASP A 126 17.58 -13.44 7.45
C ASP A 126 16.79 -14.38 8.39
N VAL A 127 15.71 -13.87 9.01
CA VAL A 127 14.90 -14.58 10.00
C VAL A 127 13.41 -14.40 9.66
N LEU A 128 12.80 -15.48 9.18
CA LEU A 128 11.36 -15.64 9.06
C LEU A 128 10.80 -16.23 10.36
N ILE A 129 9.72 -15.62 10.89
CA ILE A 129 9.06 -16.09 12.12
C ILE A 129 7.64 -16.53 11.78
N LYS A 130 7.31 -17.79 12.07
CA LYS A 130 5.95 -18.32 12.04
C LYS A 130 5.48 -18.55 13.47
N TYR A 131 4.25 -18.16 13.78
CA TYR A 131 3.69 -18.36 15.12
C TYR A 131 2.37 -19.13 15.07
N VAL A 132 2.18 -20.02 16.04
CA VAL A 132 0.97 -20.82 16.22
C VAL A 132 0.52 -20.72 17.67
N TYR A 133 -0.75 -20.42 17.89
CA TYR A 133 -1.37 -20.38 19.22
C TYR A 133 -2.29 -21.59 19.39
N GLU A 134 -2.03 -22.37 20.43
CA GLU A 134 -2.86 -23.52 20.83
C GLU A 134 -3.51 -23.21 22.17
N TYR A 135 -4.84 -23.26 22.20
CA TYR A 135 -5.64 -23.05 23.40
C TYR A 135 -6.12 -24.40 23.90
N ASN A 136 -5.75 -24.77 25.12
CA ASN A 136 -6.16 -26.02 25.75
C ASN A 136 -6.74 -25.73 27.13
N THR A 137 -7.60 -26.63 27.63
CA THR A 137 -8.07 -26.59 29.01
C THR A 137 -7.49 -27.79 29.74
N ILE A 138 -6.66 -27.55 30.74
CA ILE A 138 -6.02 -28.59 31.56
C ILE A 138 -6.53 -28.38 32.99
N GLU A 139 -7.19 -29.39 33.56
CA GLU A 139 -7.77 -29.34 34.92
C GLU A 139 -8.66 -28.10 35.18
N GLY A 140 -9.48 -27.72 34.19
CA GLY A 140 -10.37 -26.55 34.29
C GLY A 140 -9.69 -25.19 34.16
N LYS A 141 -8.37 -25.14 33.98
CA LYS A 141 -7.62 -23.90 33.69
C LYS A 141 -7.36 -23.79 32.19
N GLN A 142 -7.66 -22.62 31.61
CA GLN A 142 -7.27 -22.31 30.24
C GLN A 142 -5.76 -22.09 30.17
N VAL A 143 -5.11 -22.80 29.25
CA VAL A 143 -3.68 -22.74 28.98
C VAL A 143 -3.48 -22.33 27.53
N LEU A 144 -2.80 -21.21 27.31
CA LEU A 144 -2.35 -20.75 26.01
C LEU A 144 -0.91 -21.24 25.78
N LYS A 145 -0.69 -21.99 24.71
CA LYS A 145 0.65 -22.39 24.24
C LYS A 145 0.95 -21.68 22.93
N ALA A 146 1.91 -20.76 22.95
CA ALA A 146 2.44 -20.13 21.75
C ALA A 146 3.67 -20.92 21.27
N ARG A 147 3.72 -21.27 19.99
CA ARG A 147 4.88 -21.84 19.32
C ARG A 147 5.40 -20.83 18.31
N LEU A 148 6.69 -20.55 18.37
CA LEU A 148 7.39 -19.61 17.49
C LEU A 148 8.46 -20.40 16.73
N ASN A 149 8.33 -20.49 15.41
CA ASN A 149 9.27 -21.18 14.54
C ASN A 149 10.09 -20.13 13.79
N TYR A 150 11.41 -20.22 13.94
CA TYR A 150 12.37 -19.31 13.32
C TYR A 150 13.10 -20.05 12.20
N SER A 151 13.06 -19.53 10.98
CA SER A 151 13.78 -20.09 9.83
C SER A 151 14.55 -19.01 9.08
N ASP A 152 15.54 -19.39 8.28
CA ASP A 152 16.14 -18.49 7.31
C ASP A 152 15.21 -18.27 6.10
N ASN A 153 15.66 -17.48 5.12
CA ASN A 153 14.93 -17.23 3.88
C ASN A 153 14.78 -18.47 3.00
N ASP A 154 15.65 -19.48 3.18
CA ASP A 154 15.61 -20.76 2.47
C ASP A 154 14.71 -21.79 3.20
N GLY A 155 14.16 -21.42 4.36
CA GLY A 155 13.29 -22.27 5.19
C GLY A 155 14.03 -23.21 6.12
N ASN A 156 15.36 -23.13 6.24
CA ASN A 156 16.11 -23.92 7.20
C ASN A 156 15.86 -23.42 8.62
N PRO A 157 15.64 -24.31 9.60
CA PRO A 157 15.41 -23.90 10.97
C PRO A 157 16.65 -23.22 11.56
N LEU A 158 16.42 -22.07 12.19
CA LEU A 158 17.47 -21.31 12.88
C LEU A 158 17.66 -21.89 14.28
N THR A 159 18.47 -22.93 14.39
CA THR A 159 18.69 -23.68 15.64
C THR A 159 19.75 -23.07 16.54
N LYS A 160 19.67 -23.33 17.85
CA LYS A 160 20.63 -22.93 18.89
C LYS A 160 20.81 -21.41 19.07
N ASN A 161 19.93 -20.62 18.48
CA ASN A 161 19.93 -19.17 18.66
C ASN A 161 19.19 -18.80 19.94
N GLU A 162 19.71 -17.81 20.65
CA GLU A 162 19.05 -17.28 21.83
C GLU A 162 17.96 -16.29 21.41
N VAL A 163 16.74 -16.53 21.89
CA VAL A 163 15.56 -15.72 21.63
C VAL A 163 15.10 -15.14 22.96
N LEU A 164 15.02 -13.82 23.01
CA LEU A 164 14.41 -13.08 24.11
C LEU A 164 12.92 -12.87 23.82
N TYR A 165 12.08 -13.17 24.81
CA TYR A 165 10.64 -12.98 24.69
C TYR A 165 10.06 -12.31 25.95
N ASP A 166 9.09 -11.43 25.70
CA ASP A 166 8.32 -10.74 26.73
C ASP A 166 6.86 -11.14 26.63
N ILE A 167 6.23 -11.45 27.77
CA ILE A 167 4.78 -11.62 27.85
C ILE A 167 4.20 -10.31 28.38
N MET A 168 3.26 -9.73 27.63
CA MET A 168 2.59 -8.49 27.97
C MET A 168 1.09 -8.72 28.20
N ILE A 169 0.55 -8.16 29.29
CA ILE A 169 -0.88 -8.04 29.54
C ILE A 169 -1.20 -6.55 29.69
N ASP A 170 -2.20 -6.05 28.99
CA ASP A 170 -2.60 -4.62 29.02
C ASP A 170 -1.42 -3.64 28.79
N LYS A 171 -0.52 -4.00 27.88
CA LYS A 171 0.72 -3.26 27.55
C LYS A 171 1.74 -3.18 28.70
N GLN A 172 1.51 -3.88 29.81
CA GLN A 172 2.48 -4.04 30.88
C GLN A 172 3.24 -5.36 30.71
N ARG A 173 4.57 -5.31 30.80
CA ARG A 173 5.42 -6.50 30.76
C ARG A 173 5.29 -7.27 32.08
N ILE A 174 4.72 -8.46 32.03
CA ILE A 174 4.52 -9.33 33.21
C ILE A 174 5.57 -10.42 33.32
N TYR A 175 6.26 -10.75 32.21
CA TYR A 175 7.27 -11.79 32.17
C TYR A 175 8.30 -11.49 31.08
N SER A 176 9.55 -11.86 31.31
CA SER A 176 10.66 -11.73 30.35
C SER A 176 11.61 -12.90 30.55
N LYS A 177 12.00 -13.59 29.47
CA LYS A 177 12.94 -14.71 29.54
C LYS A 177 13.68 -14.89 28.21
N SER A 178 14.79 -15.63 28.25
CA SER A 178 15.40 -16.21 27.06
C SER A 178 15.08 -17.69 26.89
N ALA A 179 15.02 -18.14 25.64
CA ALA A 179 14.96 -19.55 25.26
C ALA A 179 15.91 -19.80 24.08
N LYS A 180 16.41 -21.02 23.96
CA LYS A 180 17.18 -21.43 22.78
C LYS A 180 16.26 -22.11 21.78
N THR A 181 16.41 -21.79 20.51
CA THR A 181 15.68 -22.45 19.43
C THR A 181 16.17 -23.90 19.25
N ASP A 182 15.24 -24.80 18.97
CA ASP A 182 15.48 -26.19 18.63
C ASP A 182 15.23 -26.45 17.13
N SER A 183 15.49 -27.67 16.68
CA SER A 183 15.52 -28.06 15.25
C SER A 183 14.25 -28.75 14.76
N TRP A 184 13.10 -28.47 15.36
CA TRP A 184 11.87 -29.26 15.16
C TRP A 184 11.08 -28.87 13.91
#